data_AF-A0A3B9AP55-F1
#
_entry.id   AF-A0A3B9AP55-F1
#
_cell.length_a   1.000
_cell.length_b   1.000
_cell.length_c   1.000
_cell.angle_alpha   90.00
_cell.angle_beta   90.00
_cell.angle_gamma   90.00
#
_symmetry.space_group_name_H-M   'P 1'
#
loop_
_entity.id
_entity.type
_entity.pdbx_description
1 polymer ?
#
loop_
_entity_poly.entity_id
_entity_poly.type
_entity_poly.pdbx_seq_one_letter_code
_entity_poly.pdbx_strand_id
1 'polypeptide(L)'
;MNSAFRMIAVDRPGFGYTEGFGKPEPSLLNQALALKAVADSFTSGQKVLLAGHSLGAPVIVKFAMDFPDLTAGLILLGGSVDPAMEEHPWWQRAVDKAPLK
;
A
#
# COMPACT_ATOMS: atom_id res chain seq x y z
N MET A 1 18.79 10.21 22.27
CA MET A 1 18.57 10.88 20.96
C MET A 1 17.11 10.72 20.61
N ASN A 2 16.32 11.80 20.58
CA ASN A 2 14.96 11.73 20.06
C ASN A 2 15.03 11.92 18.54
N SER A 3 15.02 10.82 17.80
CA SER A 3 14.89 10.86 16.35
C SER A 3 13.43 11.14 16.00
N ALA A 4 13.15 12.30 15.42
CA ALA A 4 11.81 12.62 14.94
C ALA A 4 11.63 12.07 13.52
N PHE A 5 10.55 11.30 13.30
CA PHE A 5 10.15 10.82 11.98
C PHE A 5 8.88 11.54 11.54
N ARG A 6 8.79 11.87 10.24
CA ARG A 6 7.53 12.30 9.63
C ARG A 6 6.79 11.06 9.13
N MET A 7 5.74 10.66 9.84
CA MET A 7 4.91 9.53 9.48
C MET A 7 3.74 9.98 8.59
N ILE A 8 3.50 9.26 7.50
CA ILE A 8 2.40 9.51 6.57
C ILE A 8 1.66 8.19 6.39
N ALA A 9 0.37 8.17 6.72
CA ALA A 9 -0.54 7.07 6.43
C ALA A 9 -1.43 7.46 5.25
N VAL A 10 -1.72 6.49 4.37
CA VAL A 10 -2.43 6.74 3.11
C VAL A 10 -3.58 5.77 2.93
N ASP A 11 -4.71 6.30 2.45
CA ASP A 11 -5.81 5.49 1.96
C ASP A 11 -5.51 5.06 0.52
N ARG A 12 -5.46 3.75 0.28
CA ARG A 12 -5.22 3.20 -1.06
C ARG A 12 -6.35 3.60 -2.02
N PRO A 13 -6.11 3.66 -3.35
CA PRO A 13 -7.16 3.93 -4.32
C PRO A 13 -8.38 3.02 -4.14
N GLY A 14 -9.57 3.63 -4.07
CA GLY A 14 -10.83 2.93 -3.81
C GLY A 14 -11.21 2.77 -2.33
N PHE A 15 -10.39 3.24 -1.38
CA PHE A 15 -10.63 3.17 0.06
C PHE A 15 -10.63 4.55 0.73
N GLY A 16 -11.24 4.61 1.92
CA GLY A 16 -11.25 5.79 2.78
C GLY A 16 -11.67 7.08 2.06
N TYR A 17 -10.80 8.08 2.07
CA TYR A 17 -11.05 9.39 1.46
C TYR A 17 -10.45 9.55 0.05
N THR A 18 -9.86 8.49 -0.50
CA THR A 18 -9.33 8.52 -1.87
C THR A 18 -10.45 8.43 -2.90
N GLU A 19 -10.26 9.05 -4.07
CA GLU A 19 -11.22 9.02 -5.17
C GLU A 19 -11.59 7.57 -5.56
N GLY A 20 -12.84 7.37 -5.97
CA GLY A 20 -13.34 6.06 -6.37
C GLY A 20 -13.69 5.13 -5.20
N PHE A 21 -14.00 5.68 -4.02
CA PHE A 21 -14.42 4.88 -2.86
C PHE A 21 -15.42 3.76 -3.21
N GLY A 22 -15.13 2.55 -2.74
CA GLY A 22 -15.92 1.35 -3.03
C GLY A 22 -15.55 0.66 -4.35
N LYS A 23 -14.57 1.19 -5.10
CA LYS A 23 -14.00 0.59 -6.31
C LYS A 23 -12.49 0.40 -6.12
N PRO A 24 -12.05 -0.70 -5.47
CA PRO A 24 -10.64 -0.96 -5.23
C PRO A 24 -9.83 -1.05 -6.53
N GLU A 25 -8.62 -0.48 -6.54
CA GLU A 25 -7.65 -0.65 -7.64
C GLU A 25 -6.88 -1.98 -7.46
N PRO A 26 -7.07 -2.98 -8.34
CA PRO A 26 -6.39 -4.27 -8.21
C PRO A 26 -4.91 -4.24 -8.64
N SER A 27 -4.50 -3.30 -9.49
CA SER A 27 -3.14 -3.23 -10.03
C SER A 27 -2.15 -2.76 -8.98
N LEU A 28 -1.19 -3.62 -8.61
CA LEU A 28 -0.07 -3.27 -7.74
C LEU A 28 0.75 -2.10 -8.33
N LEU A 29 0.88 -2.03 -9.66
CA LEU A 29 1.58 -0.95 -10.33
C LEU A 29 0.86 0.39 -10.12
N ASN A 30 -0.46 0.44 -10.32
CA ASN A 30 -1.22 1.68 -10.13
C ASN A 30 -1.22 2.11 -8.66
N GLN A 31 -1.29 1.17 -7.72
CA GLN A 31 -1.15 1.47 -6.30
C GLN A 31 0.25 1.99 -5.94
N ALA A 32 1.31 1.40 -6.51
CA ALA A 32 2.68 1.89 -6.32
C ALA A 32 2.88 3.29 -6.92
N LEU A 33 2.30 3.58 -8.08
CA LEU A 33 2.31 4.93 -8.68
C LEU A 33 1.58 5.95 -7.80
N ALA A 34 0.46 5.56 -7.18
CA ALA A 34 -0.25 6.42 -6.23
C ALA A 34 0.63 6.72 -4.99
N LEU A 35 1.33 5.71 -4.45
CA LEU A 35 2.31 5.94 -3.38
C LEU A 35 3.44 6.86 -3.81
N LYS A 36 3.88 6.76 -5.07
CA LYS A 36 4.93 7.62 -5.65
C LYS A 36 4.49 9.08 -5.67
N ALA A 37 3.27 9.36 -6.10
CA ALA A 37 2.73 10.72 -6.08
C ALA A 37 2.72 11.31 -4.67
N VAL A 38 2.39 10.50 -3.65
CA VAL A 38 2.48 10.91 -2.24
C VAL A 38 3.94 11.18 -1.85
N ALA A 39 4.86 10.27 -2.12
CA ALA A 39 6.27 10.44 -1.80
C ALA A 39 6.84 11.74 -2.42
N ASP A 40 6.54 12.02 -3.68
CA ASP A 40 6.99 13.24 -4.37
C ASP A 40 6.45 14.51 -3.73
N SER A 41 5.21 14.47 -3.25
CA SER A 41 4.56 15.62 -2.65
C SER A 41 5.12 15.97 -1.27
N PHE A 42 5.68 15.01 -0.53
CA PHE A 42 6.01 15.19 0.89
C PHE A 42 7.48 15.02 1.26
N THR A 43 8.30 14.42 0.40
CA THR A 43 9.68 14.01 0.73
C THR A 43 10.73 14.88 0.08
N SER A 44 10.35 15.71 -0.89
CA SER A 44 11.28 16.53 -1.68
C SER A 44 12.44 15.71 -2.27
N GLY A 45 12.16 14.49 -2.70
CA GLY A 45 13.14 13.57 -3.30
C GLY A 45 13.96 12.76 -2.29
N GLN A 46 13.71 12.89 -0.99
CA GLN A 46 14.33 12.03 0.01
C GLN A 46 13.79 10.59 -0.08
N LYS A 47 14.67 9.62 0.17
CA LYS A 47 14.28 8.22 0.24
C LYS A 47 13.29 7.97 1.39
N VAL A 48 12.30 7.11 1.15
CA VAL A 48 11.26 6.76 2.12
C VAL A 48 11.46 5.37 2.71
N LEU A 49 11.18 5.23 4.01
CA LEU A 49 10.99 3.94 4.65
C LEU A 49 9.51 3.57 4.51
N LEU A 50 9.22 2.42 3.90
CA LEU A 50 7.84 1.99 3.62
C LEU A 50 7.45 0.86 4.58
N ALA A 51 6.29 0.99 5.22
CA ALA A 51 5.72 -0.05 6.06
C ALA A 51 4.40 -0.53 5.47
N GLY A 52 4.26 -1.84 5.26
CA GLY A 52 3.11 -2.46 4.60
C GLY A 52 2.66 -3.70 5.35
N HIS A 53 1.38 -3.73 5.70
CA HIS A 53 0.72 -4.86 6.34
C HIS A 53 -0.21 -5.60 5.36
N SER A 54 -0.22 -6.93 5.38
CA SER A 54 -1.09 -7.74 4.50
C SER A 54 -0.99 -7.28 3.04
N LEU A 55 -2.09 -6.85 2.41
CA LEU A 55 -2.09 -6.35 1.03
C LEU A 55 -1.24 -5.09 0.81
N GLY A 56 -0.91 -4.35 1.87
CA GLY A 56 0.04 -3.23 1.79
C GLY A 56 1.47 -3.68 1.50
N ALA A 57 1.86 -4.90 1.90
CA ALA A 57 3.21 -5.42 1.68
C ALA A 57 3.56 -5.59 0.19
N PRO A 58 2.76 -6.29 -0.66
CA PRO A 58 3.09 -6.42 -2.08
C PRO A 58 3.06 -5.07 -2.80
N VAL A 59 2.25 -4.10 -2.33
CA VAL A 59 2.23 -2.75 -2.88
C VAL A 59 3.57 -2.02 -2.64
N ILE A 60 4.10 -2.05 -1.41
CA ILE A 60 5.38 -1.39 -1.11
C ILE A 60 6.58 -2.13 -1.70
N VAL A 61 6.49 -3.46 -1.87
CA VAL A 61 7.48 -4.24 -2.62
C VAL A 61 7.50 -3.80 -4.07
N LYS A 62 6.33 -3.69 -4.71
CA LYS A 62 6.21 -3.19 -6.08
C LYS A 62 6.78 -1.78 -6.22
N PHE A 63 6.48 -0.89 -5.28
CA PHE A 63 7.08 0.44 -5.23
C PHE A 63 8.61 0.38 -5.18
N ALA A 64 9.20 -0.44 -4.31
CA ALA A 64 10.64 -0.51 -4.16
C ALA A 64 11.35 -1.07 -5.39
N MET A 65 10.71 -2.01 -6.10
CA MET A 65 11.21 -2.54 -7.37
C MET A 65 11.22 -1.46 -8.47
N ASP A 66 10.17 -0.65 -8.55
CA ASP A 66 10.01 0.36 -9.61
C ASP A 66 10.75 1.68 -9.30
N PHE A 67 10.92 2.01 -8.02
CA PHE A 67 11.52 3.25 -7.53
C PHE A 67 12.62 3.00 -6.48
N PRO A 68 13.67 2.23 -6.81
CA PRO A 68 14.73 1.88 -5.87
C PRO A 68 15.49 3.11 -5.34
N ASP A 69 15.64 4.15 -6.17
CA ASP A 69 16.33 5.40 -5.80
C ASP A 69 15.55 6.25 -4.80
N LEU A 70 14.25 5.98 -4.61
CA LEU A 70 13.40 6.63 -3.62
C LEU A 70 13.12 5.75 -2.42
N THR A 71 13.69 4.54 -2.36
CA THR A 71 13.42 3.58 -1.30
C THR A 71 14.60 3.50 -0.34
N ALA A 72 14.37 3.83 0.93
CA ALA A 72 15.34 3.67 2.01
C ALA A 72 15.30 2.25 2.60
N GLY A 73 14.13 1.63 2.62
CA GLY A 73 13.93 0.28 3.15
C GLY A 73 12.45 -0.10 3.22
N LEU A 74 12.20 -1.36 3.55
CA LEU A 74 10.87 -1.95 3.68
C LEU A 74 10.67 -2.57 5.06
N ILE A 75 9.47 -2.41 5.61
CA ILE A 75 8.95 -3.14 6.77
C ILE A 75 7.72 -3.91 6.30
N LEU A 76 7.83 -5.24 6.23
CA LEU A 76 6.77 -6.13 5.78
C LEU A 76 6.14 -6.82 6.98
N LEU A 77 4.84 -6.63 7.19
CA LEU A 77 4.09 -7.16 8.33
C LEU A 77 2.99 -8.11 7.84
N GLY A 78 3.17 -9.42 7.97
CA GLY A 78 2.15 -10.40 7.57
C GLY A 78 1.69 -10.22 6.11
N GLY A 79 2.63 -9.93 5.21
CA GLY A 79 2.34 -9.53 3.84
C GLY A 79 1.71 -10.64 3.00
N SER A 80 0.76 -10.28 2.12
CA SER A 80 0.29 -11.22 1.09
C SER A 80 1.34 -11.34 -0.01
N VAL A 81 1.65 -12.58 -0.41
CA VAL A 81 2.75 -12.86 -1.35
C VAL A 81 2.20 -13.32 -2.69
N ASP A 82 1.30 -14.30 -2.68
CA ASP A 82 0.67 -14.84 -3.88
C ASP A 82 -0.82 -15.06 -3.61
N PRO A 83 -1.73 -14.35 -4.32
CA PRO A 83 -3.16 -14.56 -4.19
C PRO A 83 -3.59 -16.00 -4.47
N ALA A 84 -2.88 -16.73 -5.35
CA ALA A 84 -3.20 -18.13 -5.66
C ALA A 84 -2.91 -19.08 -4.49
N MET A 85 -2.10 -18.64 -3.53
CA MET A 85 -1.72 -19.40 -2.34
C MET A 85 -2.52 -18.97 -1.11
N GLU A 86 -3.41 -17.98 -1.22
CA GLU A 86 -4.30 -17.61 -0.11
C GLU A 86 -5.44 -18.62 0.03
N GLU A 87 -5.68 -19.07 1.26
CA GLU A 87 -6.88 -19.83 1.57
C GLU A 87 -8.09 -18.90 1.57
N HIS A 88 -9.02 -19.12 0.64
CA HIS A 88 -10.29 -18.40 0.56
C HIS A 88 -11.41 -19.23 1.18
N PRO A 89 -11.72 -19.06 2.48
CA PRO A 89 -12.80 -19.79 3.11
C PRO A 89 -14.15 -19.42 2.47
N TRP A 90 -15.06 -20.38 2.41
CA TRP A 90 -16.35 -20.25 1.72
C TRP A 90 -17.18 -19.04 2.17
N TRP A 91 -17.03 -18.61 3.43
CA TRP A 91 -17.76 -17.47 4.00
C TRP A 91 -17.21 -16.11 3.53
N GLN A 92 -15.98 -16.05 3.00
CA GLN A 92 -15.36 -14.79 2.56
C GLN A 92 -16.21 -14.12 1.47
N ARG A 93 -16.74 -14.91 0.52
CA ARG A 93 -17.69 -14.43 -0.51
C ARG A 93 -18.98 -13.84 0.05
N ALA A 94 -19.44 -14.29 1.22
CA ALA A 94 -20.66 -13.77 1.83
C ALA A 94 -20.45 -12.39 2.49
N VAL A 95 -19.20 -12.07 2.84
CA VAL A 95 -18.81 -10.82 3.51
C VAL A 95 -17.97 -9.88 2.62
N ASP A 96 -17.66 -10.29 1.39
CA ASP A 96 -16.95 -9.50 0.38
C ASP A 96 -17.88 -8.44 -0.24
N LYS A 97 -18.37 -7.55 0.62
CA LYS A 97 -19.17 -6.39 0.24
C LYS A 97 -18.26 -5.17 0.16
N ALA A 98 -18.60 -4.26 -0.75
CA ALA A 98 -17.92 -2.97 -0.82
C ALA A 98 -17.90 -2.28 0.57
N PRO A 99 -16.80 -1.61 0.94
CA PRO A 99 -16.68 -0.97 2.24
C PRO A 99 -17.82 0.03 2.47
N LEU A 100 -18.37 0.05 3.68
CA LEU A 100 -19.34 1.06 4.13
C LEU A 100 -18.58 2.32 4.56
N LYS A 101 -19.14 3.49 4.24
CA LYS A 101 -18.66 4.76 4.82
C LYS A 101 -19.22 4.96 6.22
#